data_AF-A0ABD4RKF2-F1
#
_entry.id   AF-A0ABD4RKF2-F1
#
_cell.length_a   1.000
_cell.length_b   1.000
_cell.length_c   1.000
_cell.angle_alpha   90.00
_cell.angle_beta   90.00
_cell.angle_gamma   90.00
#
_symmetry.space_group_name_H-M   'P 1'
#
loop_
_entity.id
_entity.type
_entity.pdbx_description
1 polymer ?
#
loop_
_entity_poly.entity_id
_entity_poly.type
_entity_poly.pdbx_seq_one_letter_code
_entity_poly.pdbx_strand_id
1 'polypeptide(L)'
;MDSIITYLITYNQYLIAIIGQLLLFISKHIPLNQMIFDDSNSPEYQKFKVDKLPTIIRFEKVDYILLLAYYKHKYNKTVKPVQRRNGKSIPKKTKCPKCGAPHEYIYDNNGSKGQFQCKVCGLT
;
A
#
# COMPACT_ATOMS: atom_id res chain seq x y z
N MET A 1 52.92 -4.24 44.23
CA MET A 1 52.44 -4.00 42.84
C MET A 1 51.87 -5.30 42.28
N ASP A 2 52.57 -6.42 42.45
CA ASP A 2 52.15 -7.76 41.99
C ASP A 2 50.80 -8.24 42.54
N SER A 3 50.50 -7.97 43.81
CA SER A 3 49.19 -8.34 44.41
C SER A 3 48.00 -7.64 43.75
N ILE A 4 48.18 -6.41 43.26
CA ILE A 4 47.12 -5.64 42.58
C ILE A 4 46.93 -6.18 41.17
N ILE A 5 48.04 -6.44 40.45
CA ILE A 5 48.01 -7.00 39.10
C ILE A 5 47.32 -8.38 39.10
N THR A 6 47.72 -9.27 40.02
CA THR A 6 47.09 -10.59 40.16
C THR A 6 45.60 -10.49 40.49
N TYR A 7 45.21 -9.59 41.40
CA TYR A 7 43.80 -9.36 41.73
C TYR A 7 42.99 -8.92 40.50
N LEU A 8 43.51 -7.95 39.73
CA LEU A 8 42.84 -7.44 38.53
C LEU A 8 42.71 -8.52 37.45
N ILE A 9 43.71 -9.39 37.28
CA ILE A 9 43.66 -10.51 36.34
C ILE A 9 42.55 -11.49 36.74
N THR A 10 42.52 -11.91 38.01
CA THR A 10 41.49 -12.82 38.52
C THR A 10 40.09 -12.23 38.40
N TYR A 11 39.95 -10.93 38.69
CA TYR A 11 38.68 -10.22 38.54
C TYR A 11 38.24 -10.16 37.07
N ASN A 12 39.15 -9.88 36.15
CA ASN A 12 38.85 -9.87 34.72
C ASN A 12 38.38 -11.25 34.22
N GLN A 13 39.04 -12.33 34.64
CA GLN A 13 38.63 -13.71 34.31
C GLN A 13 37.22 -14.02 34.84
N TYR A 14 36.89 -13.57 36.05
CA TYR A 14 35.55 -13.73 36.61
C TYR A 14 34.49 -12.97 35.79
N LEU A 15 34.76 -11.73 35.37
CA LEU A 15 33.85 -10.97 34.52
C LEU A 15 33.64 -11.63 33.15
N ILE A 16 34.70 -12.19 32.55
CA ILE A 16 34.59 -12.93 31.29
C ILE A 16 33.67 -14.15 31.45
N ALA A 17 33.77 -14.88 32.57
CA ALA A 17 32.90 -16.02 32.85
C ALA A 17 31.43 -15.59 32.95
N ILE A 18 31.14 -14.47 33.62
CA ILE A 18 29.78 -13.89 33.69
C ILE A 18 29.27 -13.53 32.30
N ILE A 19 30.09 -12.84 31.49
CA ILE A 19 29.71 -12.47 30.12
C ILE A 19 29.36 -13.72 29.31
N GLY A 20 30.15 -14.80 29.42
CA GLY A 20 29.86 -16.07 28.76
C GLY A 20 28.51 -16.67 29.18
N GLN A 21 28.20 -16.67 30.49
CA GLN A 21 26.91 -17.14 31.00
C GLN A 21 25.73 -16.30 30.49
N LEU A 22 25.88 -14.98 30.47
CA LEU A 22 24.87 -14.07 29.94
C LEU A 22 24.64 -14.26 28.44
N LEU A 23 25.70 -14.47 27.66
CA LEU A 23 25.58 -14.76 26.23
C LEU A 23 24.84 -16.08 25.97
N LEU A 24 25.15 -17.13 26.74
CA LEU A 24 24.42 -18.39 26.65
C LEU A 24 22.95 -18.22 27.01
N PHE A 25 22.64 -17.47 28.08
CA PHE A 25 21.27 -17.16 28.47
C PHE A 25 20.50 -16.43 27.36
N ILE A 26 21.09 -15.37 26.80
CA ILE A 26 20.49 -14.58 25.71
C ILE A 26 20.25 -15.48 24.49
N SER A 27 21.25 -16.25 24.05
CA SER A 27 21.13 -17.13 22.87
C SER A 27 20.03 -18.19 23.02
N LYS A 28 19.81 -18.68 24.25
CA LYS A 28 18.86 -19.75 24.53
C LYS A 28 17.44 -19.23 24.73
N HIS A 29 17.28 -18.05 25.32
CA HIS A 29 15.99 -17.57 25.81
C HIS A 29 15.47 -16.32 25.09
N ILE A 30 16.32 -15.57 24.39
CA ILE A 30 15.92 -14.39 23.62
C ILE A 30 15.95 -14.76 22.13
N PRO A 31 14.81 -14.76 21.43
CA PRO A 31 14.77 -15.05 20.00
C PRO A 31 15.46 -13.94 19.22
N LEU A 32 16.73 -14.16 18.83
CA LEU A 32 17.53 -13.22 18.04
C LEU A 32 16.95 -12.95 16.63
N ASN A 33 16.02 -13.81 16.19
CA ASN A 33 15.30 -13.70 14.91
C ASN A 33 14.18 -12.65 14.89
N GLN A 34 14.00 -11.82 15.94
CA GLN A 34 13.03 -10.72 15.91
C GLN A 34 13.30 -9.69 14.80
N MET A 35 14.53 -9.64 14.26
CA MET A 35 14.90 -8.82 13.11
C MET A 35 14.27 -9.26 11.76
N ILE A 36 13.52 -10.37 11.73
CA ILE A 36 12.80 -10.84 10.53
C ILE A 36 11.40 -10.20 10.42
N PHE A 37 10.87 -9.69 11.52
CA PHE A 37 9.59 -8.98 11.52
C PHE A 37 9.84 -7.49 11.33
N ASP A 38 9.54 -6.98 10.13
CA ASP A 38 9.57 -5.54 9.84
C ASP A 38 8.58 -4.73 10.70
N ASP A 39 7.66 -5.39 11.42
CA ASP A 39 6.66 -4.75 12.25
C ASP A 39 6.52 -5.41 13.62
N SER A 40 6.46 -4.58 14.66
CA SER A 40 6.09 -4.98 16.01
C SER A 40 4.63 -5.49 16.07
N ASN A 41 4.39 -6.57 16.82
CA ASN A 41 3.03 -7.05 17.12
C ASN A 41 2.31 -6.23 18.21
N SER A 42 2.95 -5.19 18.77
CA SER A 42 2.32 -4.32 19.76
C SER A 42 1.38 -3.31 19.08
N PRO A 43 0.12 -3.16 19.54
CA PRO A 43 -0.84 -2.20 19.00
C PRO A 43 -0.36 -0.73 19.03
N GLU A 44 0.50 -0.38 19.99
CA GLU A 44 1.02 0.98 20.17
C GLU A 44 1.97 1.39 19.03
N TYR A 45 2.79 0.44 18.59
CA TYR A 45 3.82 0.65 17.57
C TYR A 45 3.33 0.39 16.15
N GLN A 46 2.16 -0.25 15.99
CA GLN A 46 1.52 -0.49 14.70
C GLN A 46 1.17 0.80 13.93
N LYS A 47 1.10 1.95 14.63
CA LYS A 47 0.88 3.28 14.02
C LYS A 47 2.07 3.79 13.20
N PHE A 48 3.27 3.25 13.45
CA PHE A 48 4.50 3.61 12.72
C PHE A 48 4.77 2.67 11.54
N LYS A 49 3.83 1.78 11.23
CA LYS A 49 3.93 0.86 10.11
C LYS A 49 3.92 1.62 8.80
N VAL A 50 4.89 1.31 7.94
CA VAL A 50 4.94 1.86 6.59
C VAL A 50 3.79 1.28 5.77
N ASP A 51 3.04 2.15 5.10
CA ASP A 51 1.99 1.71 4.20
C ASP A 51 2.57 0.84 3.09
N LYS A 52 1.83 -0.22 2.72
CA LYS A 52 2.21 -1.04 1.56
C LYS A 52 2.18 -0.18 0.30
N LEU A 53 3.19 -0.38 -0.56
CA LEU A 53 3.21 0.28 -1.86
C LEU A 53 1.91 -0.03 -2.64
N PRO A 54 1.34 0.96 -3.36
CA PRO A 54 0.12 0.75 -4.10
C PRO A 54 0.35 -0.23 -5.26
N THR A 55 -0.60 -1.15 -5.47
CA THR A 55 -0.56 -2.07 -6.61
C THR A 55 -0.92 -1.33 -7.90
N ILE A 56 0.02 -1.22 -8.84
CA ILE A 56 -0.24 -0.63 -10.16
C ILE A 56 -0.91 -1.66 -11.06
N ILE A 57 -2.22 -1.53 -11.25
CA ILE A 57 -3.00 -2.40 -12.14
C ILE A 57 -2.82 -1.92 -13.58
N ARG A 58 -2.23 -2.76 -14.42
CA ARG A 58 -2.16 -2.52 -15.86
C ARG A 58 -3.49 -2.90 -16.51
N PHE A 59 -3.95 -2.09 -17.45
CA PHE A 59 -5.15 -2.37 -18.23
C PHE A 59 -4.88 -2.12 -19.71
N GLU A 60 -5.54 -2.91 -20.54
CA GLU A 60 -5.56 -2.69 -21.97
C GLU A 60 -6.40 -1.45 -22.30
N LYS A 61 -5.87 -0.62 -23.21
CA LYS A 61 -6.61 0.52 -23.73
C LYS A 61 -7.63 0.07 -24.75
N VAL A 62 -8.81 0.65 -24.68
CA VAL A 62 -9.93 0.38 -25.59
C VAL A 62 -10.44 1.70 -26.16
N ASP A 63 -11.07 1.70 -27.32
CA ASP A 63 -11.79 2.87 -27.82
C ASP A 63 -13.25 2.84 -27.34
N TYR A 64 -13.70 3.91 -26.68
CA TYR A 64 -15.08 4.06 -26.24
C TYR A 64 -16.08 4.00 -27.40
N ILE A 65 -15.73 4.50 -28.59
CA ILE A 65 -16.64 4.48 -29.76
C ILE A 65 -16.93 3.04 -30.15
N LEU A 66 -15.88 2.22 -30.24
CA LEU A 66 -16.00 0.79 -30.53
C LEU A 66 -16.80 0.07 -29.42
N LEU A 67 -16.56 0.43 -28.16
CA LEU A 67 -17.24 -0.17 -27.02
C LEU A 67 -18.75 0.16 -27.01
N LEU A 68 -19.13 1.40 -27.36
CA LEU A 68 -20.52 1.80 -27.53
C LEU A 68 -21.20 1.03 -28.69
N ALA A 69 -20.52 0.91 -29.84
CA ALA A 69 -21.02 0.16 -30.98
C ALA A 69 -21.21 -1.33 -30.63
N TYR A 70 -20.26 -1.91 -29.91
CA TYR A 70 -20.34 -3.28 -29.42
C TYR A 70 -21.53 -3.49 -28.48
N TYR A 71 -21.76 -2.58 -27.51
CA TYR A 71 -22.91 -2.70 -26.62
C TYR A 71 -24.24 -2.60 -27.34
N LYS A 72 -24.33 -1.74 -28.35
CA LYS A 72 -25.50 -1.63 -29.20
C LYS A 72 -25.71 -2.91 -30.02
N HIS A 73 -24.65 -3.46 -30.63
CA HIS A 73 -24.76 -4.68 -31.45
C HIS A 73 -25.09 -5.91 -30.61
N LYS A 74 -24.37 -6.14 -29.50
CA LYS A 74 -24.47 -7.38 -28.72
C LYS A 74 -25.65 -7.39 -27.76
N TYR A 75 -25.97 -6.24 -27.15
CA TYR A 75 -26.96 -6.16 -26.07
C TYR A 75 -28.14 -5.24 -26.40
N ASN A 76 -28.19 -4.68 -27.61
CA ASN A 76 -29.16 -3.66 -28.02
C ASN A 76 -29.23 -2.47 -27.04
N LYS A 77 -28.13 -2.19 -26.34
CA LYS A 77 -28.05 -1.18 -25.29
C LYS A 77 -27.35 0.07 -25.78
N THR A 78 -28.08 1.17 -25.85
CA THR A 78 -27.51 2.48 -26.16
C THR A 78 -27.08 3.19 -24.87
N VAL A 79 -25.78 3.30 -24.64
CA VAL A 79 -25.24 4.02 -23.46
C VAL A 79 -25.24 5.52 -23.76
N LYS A 80 -26.14 6.26 -23.10
CA LYS A 80 -26.20 7.72 -23.18
C LYS A 80 -25.18 8.39 -22.24
N PRO A 81 -24.78 9.64 -22.49
CA PRO A 81 -24.04 10.46 -21.55
C PRO A 81 -24.65 10.50 -20.14
N VAL A 82 -23.86 10.92 -19.15
CA VAL A 82 -24.31 11.10 -17.77
C VAL A 82 -25.23 12.31 -17.69
N GLN A 83 -26.48 12.09 -17.25
CA GLN A 83 -27.39 13.18 -16.92
C GLN A 83 -27.05 13.72 -15.54
N ARG A 84 -26.42 14.89 -15.49
CA ARG A 84 -25.97 15.53 -14.24
C ARG A 84 -27.12 16.27 -13.59
N ARG A 85 -27.28 16.08 -12.28
CA ARG A 85 -28.20 16.88 -11.45
C ARG A 85 -27.43 18.06 -10.84
N ASN A 86 -28.09 19.19 -10.64
CA ASN A 86 -27.57 20.36 -9.90
C ASN A 86 -26.36 21.08 -10.51
N GLY A 87 -26.16 21.02 -11.84
CA GLY A 87 -25.13 21.82 -12.53
C GLY A 87 -23.67 21.42 -12.29
N LYS A 88 -23.40 20.37 -11.51
CA LYS A 88 -22.04 19.86 -11.25
C LYS A 88 -21.39 19.33 -12.53
N SER A 89 -20.46 20.09 -13.10
CA SER A 89 -19.72 19.72 -14.30
C SER A 89 -18.37 19.10 -13.98
N ILE A 90 -17.94 18.12 -14.79
CA ILE A 90 -16.56 17.62 -14.79
C ILE A 90 -15.77 18.45 -15.81
N PRO A 91 -14.50 18.78 -15.54
CA PRO A 91 -13.66 19.48 -16.50
C PRO A 91 -13.68 18.81 -17.88
N LYS A 92 -13.82 19.60 -18.95
CA LYS A 92 -13.89 19.09 -20.34
C LYS A 92 -12.67 18.26 -20.75
N LYS A 93 -11.52 18.51 -20.13
CA LYS A 93 -10.25 17.79 -20.35
C LYS A 93 -10.25 16.37 -19.78
N THR A 94 -11.18 16.04 -18.88
CA THR A 94 -11.20 14.73 -18.22
C THR A 94 -11.61 13.64 -19.22
N LYS A 95 -10.79 12.59 -19.30
CA LYS A 95 -11.02 11.41 -20.13
C LYS A 95 -10.78 10.14 -19.33
N CYS A 96 -11.51 9.08 -19.64
CA CYS A 96 -11.26 7.78 -19.02
C CYS A 96 -9.88 7.25 -19.46
N PRO A 97 -8.99 6.85 -18.54
CA PRO A 97 -7.66 6.36 -18.91
C PRO A 97 -7.70 5.00 -19.63
N LYS A 98 -8.74 4.18 -19.38
CA LYS A 98 -8.92 2.87 -20.03
C LYS A 98 -9.50 3.00 -21.43
N CYS A 99 -10.66 3.64 -21.56
CA CYS A 99 -11.42 3.63 -22.81
C CYS A 99 -11.38 4.96 -23.60
N GLY A 100 -10.77 6.02 -23.06
CA GLY A 100 -10.74 7.33 -23.70
C GLY A 100 -12.07 8.10 -23.69
N ALA A 101 -13.13 7.57 -23.07
CA ALA A 101 -14.43 8.23 -23.02
C ALA A 101 -14.34 9.66 -22.46
N PRO A 102 -15.02 10.65 -23.09
CA PRO A 102 -14.94 12.04 -22.66
C PRO A 102 -15.70 12.30 -21.35
N HIS A 103 -15.48 13.49 -20.77
CA HIS A 103 -16.08 13.96 -19.51
C HIS A 103 -17.61 13.80 -19.41
N GLU A 104 -18.32 13.77 -20.54
CA GLU A 104 -19.76 13.54 -20.63
C GLU A 104 -20.19 12.14 -20.14
N TYR A 105 -19.30 11.15 -20.22
CA TYR A 105 -19.55 9.77 -19.78
C TYR A 105 -18.94 9.46 -18.42
N ILE A 106 -18.47 10.47 -17.68
CA ILE A 106 -17.77 10.28 -16.40
C ILE A 106 -18.66 10.74 -15.25
N TYR A 107 -18.86 9.87 -14.26
CA TYR A 107 -19.48 10.19 -12.98
C TYR A 107 -18.45 10.78 -12.03
N ASP A 108 -18.87 11.75 -11.23
CA ASP A 108 -18.18 12.14 -10.00
C ASP A 108 -18.64 11.15 -8.91
N ASN A 109 -17.85 10.09 -8.69
CA ASN A 109 -18.29 8.93 -7.92
C ASN A 109 -18.34 9.22 -6.41
N ASN A 110 -17.55 10.17 -5.94
CA ASN A 110 -17.38 10.41 -4.50
C ASN A 110 -17.65 11.88 -4.12
N GLY A 111 -18.61 12.51 -4.80
CA GLY A 111 -19.13 13.83 -4.46
C GLY A 111 -18.05 14.93 -4.42
N SER A 112 -17.16 14.92 -5.40
CA SER A 112 -16.07 15.88 -5.61
C SER A 112 -14.82 15.65 -4.75
N LYS A 113 -14.66 14.45 -4.19
CA LYS A 113 -13.44 13.99 -3.49
C LYS A 113 -12.39 13.36 -4.43
N GLY A 114 -12.42 13.69 -5.72
CA GLY A 114 -11.40 13.29 -6.69
C GLY A 114 -11.51 11.90 -7.30
N GLN A 115 -12.58 11.14 -7.03
CA GLN A 115 -12.80 9.81 -7.63
C GLN A 115 -13.82 9.87 -8.77
N PHE A 116 -13.50 9.27 -9.92
CA PHE A 116 -14.30 9.35 -11.13
C PHE A 116 -14.64 7.98 -11.72
N GLN A 117 -15.92 7.69 -11.97
CA GLN A 117 -16.31 6.44 -12.59
C GLN A 117 -16.67 6.62 -14.07
N CYS A 118 -16.12 5.81 -14.95
CA CYS A 118 -16.50 5.79 -16.36
C CYS A 118 -17.77 4.97 -16.58
N LYS A 119 -18.81 5.61 -17.12
CA LYS A 119 -20.07 4.94 -17.49
C LYS A 119 -19.92 3.93 -18.62
N VAL A 120 -18.92 4.10 -19.50
CA VAL A 120 -18.72 3.23 -20.66
C VAL A 120 -18.02 1.93 -20.25
N CYS A 121 -16.86 2.01 -19.59
CA CYS A 121 -16.08 0.82 -19.23
C CYS A 121 -16.22 0.35 -17.77
N GLY A 122 -16.96 1.09 -16.93
CA GLY A 122 -17.25 0.75 -15.54
C GLY A 122 -16.11 0.98 -14.54
N LEU A 123 -14.89 1.30 -15.00
CA LEU A 123 -13.75 1.55 -14.11
C LEU A 123 -13.88 2.89 -13.37
N THR A 124 -13.36 2.89 -12.14
CA THR A 124 -13.28 4.06 -11.23
C THR A 124 -11.86 4.59 -11.14
#